data_AF-A0A7L3HNU4-F1
#
_entry.id   AF-A0A7L3HNU4-F1
#
_cell.length_a   1.000
_cell.length_b   1.000
_cell.length_c   1.000
_cell.angle_alpha   90.00
_cell.angle_beta   90.00
_cell.angle_gamma   90.00
#
_symmetry.space_group_name_H-M   'P 1'
#
loop_
_entity.id
_entity.type
_entity.pdbx_description
1 polymer ?
#
loop_
_entity_poly.entity_id
_entity_poly.type
_entity_poly.pdbx_seq_one_letter_code
_entity_poly.pdbx_strand_id
1 'polypeptide(L)'
;QYYGIWSSEKVKSRVTEVIFSWTVWFPQEVKIQDAYQMLKKQGIVKEDPKLPEDKILPPPSPRPQNSIFDTDEEKSKLLARLLRSSHPEDLQAANRLIQSVIKEEQEKSAQVSRRVNTIREVSENVRCMEELLETSRRQELSPADQETLQALSQRCEKLRPLLFRLASEAGADEEALGK
;
A
#
# COMPACT_ATOMS: atom_id res chain seq x y z
N GLN A 1 -17.97 2.74 -15.12
CA GLN A 1 -17.94 3.96 -15.97
C GLN A 1 -16.54 4.08 -16.56
N TYR A 2 -16.39 4.21 -17.89
CA TYR A 2 -15.08 4.32 -18.54
C TYR A 2 -14.58 5.78 -18.49
N TYR A 3 -13.62 6.06 -17.60
CA TYR A 3 -13.06 7.41 -17.45
C TYR A 3 -11.97 7.75 -18.48
N GLY A 4 -11.62 6.82 -19.37
CA GLY A 4 -10.58 7.03 -20.38
C GLY A 4 -10.91 8.14 -21.39
N ILE A 5 -12.18 8.58 -21.49
CA ILE A 5 -12.58 9.73 -22.31
C ILE A 5 -11.89 11.02 -21.83
N TRP A 6 -11.68 11.16 -20.51
CA TRP A 6 -11.11 12.36 -19.86
C TRP A 6 -9.58 12.40 -19.88
N SER A 7 -8.91 11.33 -20.29
CA SER A 7 -7.45 11.30 -20.41
C SER A 7 -6.99 12.08 -21.64
N SER A 8 -5.91 12.85 -21.49
CA SER A 8 -5.31 13.61 -22.60
C SER A 8 -4.79 12.67 -23.69
N GLU A 9 -4.73 13.16 -24.93
CA GLU A 9 -4.23 12.38 -26.06
C GLU A 9 -2.79 11.90 -25.80
N LYS A 10 -1.94 12.76 -25.20
CA LYS A 10 -0.58 12.40 -24.82
C LYS A 10 -0.51 11.18 -23.90
N VAL A 11 -1.41 11.08 -22.91
CA VAL A 11 -1.47 9.93 -22.00
C VAL A 11 -1.97 8.69 -22.74
N LYS A 12 -3.00 8.83 -23.57
CA LYS A 12 -3.54 7.73 -24.40
C LYS A 12 -2.46 7.17 -25.32
N SER A 13 -1.79 8.02 -26.10
CA SER A 13 -0.69 7.62 -26.98
C SER A 13 0.41 6.92 -26.21
N ARG A 14 0.83 7.46 -25.05
CA ARG A 14 1.89 6.83 -24.25
C ARG A 14 1.49 5.44 -23.74
N VAL A 15 0.25 5.26 -23.28
CA VAL A 15 -0.25 3.96 -22.84
C VAL A 15 -0.30 2.97 -24.00
N THR A 16 -0.74 3.41 -25.19
CA THR A 16 -0.73 2.59 -26.41
C THR A 16 0.69 2.17 -26.79
N GLU A 17 1.66 3.08 -26.77
CA GLU A 17 3.08 2.76 -27.02
C GLU A 17 3.62 1.71 -26.05
N VAL A 18 3.30 1.83 -24.76
CA VAL A 18 3.74 0.90 -23.72
C VAL A 18 3.16 -0.49 -23.94
N ILE A 19 1.84 -0.61 -24.12
CA ILE A 19 1.19 -1.91 -24.32
C ILE A 19 1.69 -2.54 -25.63
N PHE A 20 1.82 -1.78 -26.71
CA PHE A 20 2.39 -2.27 -27.97
C PHE A 20 3.84 -2.77 -27.77
N SER A 21 4.68 -2.01 -27.07
CA SER A 21 6.05 -2.45 -26.74
C SER A 21 6.05 -3.79 -26.03
N TRP A 22 5.14 -4.01 -25.08
CA TRP A 22 5.04 -5.29 -24.38
C TRP A 22 4.57 -6.44 -25.27
N THR A 23 3.73 -6.19 -26.29
CA THR A 23 3.38 -7.24 -27.26
C THR A 23 4.59 -7.71 -28.09
N VAL A 24 5.56 -6.81 -28.33
CA VAL A 24 6.81 -7.11 -29.04
C VAL A 24 7.82 -7.80 -28.11
N TRP A 25 7.94 -7.35 -26.85
CA TRP A 25 8.83 -7.96 -25.86
C TRP A 25 8.38 -9.35 -25.40
N PHE A 26 7.07 -9.61 -25.36
CA PHE A 26 6.50 -10.88 -24.92
C PHE A 26 5.60 -11.51 -25.98
N PRO A 27 6.16 -11.95 -27.12
CA PRO A 27 5.37 -12.56 -28.19
C PRO A 27 4.66 -13.85 -27.75
N GLN A 28 5.16 -14.52 -26.71
CA GLN A 28 4.57 -15.73 -26.12
C GLN A 28 3.40 -15.46 -25.16
N GLU A 29 3.26 -14.23 -24.65
CA GLU A 29 2.22 -13.92 -23.65
C GLU A 29 0.91 -13.52 -24.33
N VAL A 30 0.07 -14.53 -24.56
CA VAL A 30 -1.19 -14.40 -25.32
C VAL A 30 -2.12 -13.36 -24.68
N LYS A 31 -2.13 -13.21 -23.36
CA LYS A 31 -3.02 -12.24 -22.69
C LYS A 31 -2.68 -10.79 -23.00
N ILE A 32 -1.41 -10.47 -23.16
CA ILE A 32 -0.97 -9.12 -23.53
C ILE A 32 -1.39 -8.82 -24.97
N GLN A 33 -1.26 -9.79 -25.87
CA GLN A 33 -1.74 -9.67 -27.26
C GLN A 33 -3.26 -9.53 -27.32
N ASP A 34 -4.01 -10.38 -26.62
CA ASP A 34 -5.48 -10.36 -26.58
C ASP A 34 -5.98 -8.99 -26.08
N ALA A 35 -5.39 -8.47 -25.01
CA ALA A 35 -5.74 -7.16 -24.47
C ALA A 35 -5.50 -6.05 -25.50
N TYR A 36 -4.36 -6.05 -26.18
CA TYR A 36 -4.06 -5.06 -27.22
C TYR A 36 -5.02 -5.17 -28.42
N GLN A 37 -5.31 -6.38 -28.89
CA GLN A 37 -6.26 -6.62 -29.97
C GLN A 37 -7.69 -6.21 -29.58
N MET A 38 -8.08 -6.40 -28.32
CA MET A 38 -9.36 -5.94 -27.81
C MET A 38 -9.45 -4.40 -27.83
N LEU A 39 -8.37 -3.69 -27.46
CA LEU A 39 -8.32 -2.22 -27.56
C LEU A 39 -8.44 -1.74 -29.01
N LYS A 40 -7.86 -2.46 -29.98
CA LYS A 40 -8.03 -2.19 -31.42
C LYS A 40 -9.48 -2.45 -31.87
N LYS A 41 -10.06 -3.59 -31.51
CA LYS A 41 -11.45 -3.95 -31.83
C LYS A 41 -12.46 -2.93 -31.29
N GLN A 42 -12.20 -2.35 -30.12
CA GLN A 42 -13.02 -1.30 -29.52
C GLN A 42 -12.78 0.10 -30.13
N GLY A 43 -11.87 0.23 -31.09
CA GLY A 43 -11.52 1.51 -31.71
C GLY A 43 -10.77 2.48 -30.80
N ILE A 44 -10.30 2.02 -29.64
CA ILE A 44 -9.50 2.81 -28.70
C ILE A 44 -8.09 3.01 -29.27
N VAL A 45 -7.54 1.96 -29.89
CA VAL A 45 -6.29 2.02 -30.65
C VAL A 45 -6.63 1.95 -32.13
N LYS A 46 -6.41 3.06 -32.85
CA LYS A 46 -6.74 3.17 -34.29
C LYS A 46 -5.62 2.65 -35.18
N GLU A 47 -4.38 2.98 -34.84
CA GLU A 47 -3.19 2.58 -35.59
C GLU A 47 -2.11 2.09 -34.61
N ASP A 48 -1.28 1.16 -35.07
CA ASP A 48 -0.15 0.69 -34.28
C ASP A 48 0.92 1.79 -34.22
N PRO A 49 1.47 2.07 -33.02
CA PRO A 49 2.47 3.12 -32.87
C PRO A 49 3.74 2.73 -33.61
N LYS A 50 4.27 3.64 -34.42
CA LYS A 50 5.56 3.49 -35.11
C LYS A 50 6.69 3.73 -34.11
N LEU A 51 7.04 2.71 -33.35
CA LEU A 51 8.15 2.77 -32.40
C LEU A 51 9.46 2.35 -33.10
N PRO A 52 10.51 3.19 -33.11
CA PRO A 52 11.86 2.72 -33.41
C PRO A 52 12.29 1.67 -32.37
N GLU A 53 13.18 0.76 -32.74
CA GLU A 53 13.64 -0.35 -31.89
C GLU A 53 14.14 0.13 -30.51
N ASP A 54 14.81 1.29 -30.46
CA ASP A 54 15.30 1.91 -29.22
C ASP A 54 14.20 2.41 -28.25
N LYS A 55 12.95 2.51 -28.71
CA LYS A 55 11.80 2.94 -27.89
C LYS A 55 10.94 1.77 -27.41
N ILE A 56 11.31 0.53 -27.72
CA ILE A 56 10.59 -0.64 -27.21
C ILE A 56 10.91 -0.77 -25.73
N LEU A 57 9.99 -0.31 -24.87
CA LEU A 57 10.20 -0.25 -23.44
C LEU A 57 10.24 -1.66 -22.86
N PRO A 58 11.26 -2.00 -22.05
CA PRO A 58 11.28 -3.27 -21.36
C PRO A 58 10.06 -3.36 -20.44
N PRO A 59 9.59 -4.57 -20.19
CA PRO A 59 8.52 -4.79 -19.23
C PRO A 59 8.94 -4.31 -17.83
N PRO A 60 7.97 -3.86 -17.02
CA PRO A 60 8.25 -3.46 -15.65
C PRO A 60 8.86 -4.63 -14.88
N SER A 61 9.68 -4.31 -13.87
CA SER A 61 10.27 -5.32 -12.99
C SER A 61 9.20 -6.28 -12.45
N PRO A 62 9.54 -7.57 -12.27
CA PRO A 62 8.62 -8.54 -11.68
C PRO A 62 7.98 -8.02 -10.40
N ARG A 63 6.74 -8.45 -10.15
CA ARG A 63 6.05 -8.12 -8.91
C ARG A 63 6.93 -8.54 -7.72
N PRO A 64 7.09 -7.71 -6.67
CA PRO A 64 7.77 -8.11 -5.44
C PRO A 64 7.15 -9.40 -4.88
N GLN A 65 7.99 -10.33 -4.39
CA GLN A 65 7.53 -11.62 -3.87
C GLN A 65 6.68 -11.51 -2.59
N ASN A 66 6.69 -10.35 -1.93
CA ASN A 66 5.92 -10.08 -0.72
C ASN A 66 4.61 -9.34 -1.05
N SER A 67 3.85 -9.83 -2.03
CA SER A 67 2.57 -9.22 -2.38
C SER A 67 1.49 -9.64 -1.38
N ILE A 68 0.52 -8.76 -1.12
CA ILE A 68 -0.54 -8.95 -0.11
C ILE A 68 -1.40 -10.19 -0.38
N PHE A 69 -1.39 -10.70 -1.62
CA PHE A 69 -2.10 -11.90 -2.04
C PHE A 69 -1.28 -13.17 -1.88
N ASP A 70 0.01 -13.05 -1.57
CA ASP A 70 0.96 -14.16 -1.44
C ASP A 70 1.29 -14.47 0.04
N THR A 71 0.87 -13.59 0.97
CA THR A 71 1.07 -13.76 2.42
C THR A 71 0.31 -14.97 3.00
N ASP A 72 -0.87 -15.28 2.46
CA ASP A 72 -1.70 -16.41 2.87
C ASP A 72 -1.70 -17.43 1.72
N GLU A 73 -0.95 -18.52 1.89
CA GLU A 73 -0.74 -19.53 0.85
C GLU A 73 -2.05 -20.18 0.38
N GLU A 74 -3.00 -20.37 1.29
CA GLU A 74 -4.30 -20.98 0.98
C GLU A 74 -5.20 -20.01 0.21
N LYS A 75 -5.27 -18.74 0.63
CA LYS A 75 -5.97 -17.69 -0.13
C LYS A 75 -5.33 -17.49 -1.52
N SER A 76 -4.00 -17.54 -1.63
CA SER A 76 -3.27 -17.41 -2.90
C SER A 76 -3.62 -18.54 -3.87
N LYS A 77 -3.55 -19.81 -3.42
CA LYS A 77 -3.91 -20.98 -4.22
C LYS A 77 -5.38 -20.93 -4.66
N LEU A 78 -6.29 -20.56 -3.76
CA LEU A 78 -7.70 -20.41 -4.08
C LEU A 78 -7.93 -19.33 -5.14
N LEU A 79 -7.31 -18.16 -4.96
CA LEU A 79 -7.41 -17.06 -5.91
C LEU A 79 -6.90 -17.48 -7.30
N ALA A 80 -5.75 -18.14 -7.37
CA ALA A 80 -5.20 -18.65 -8.62
C ALA A 80 -6.14 -19.64 -9.32
N ARG A 81 -6.80 -20.53 -8.55
CA ARG A 81 -7.79 -21.48 -9.08
C ARG A 81 -9.01 -20.75 -9.65
N LEU A 82 -9.57 -19.80 -8.90
CA LEU A 82 -10.76 -19.04 -9.30
C LEU A 82 -10.49 -18.20 -10.57
N LEU A 83 -9.31 -17.58 -10.67
CA LEU A 83 -8.92 -16.78 -11.85
C LEU A 83 -8.67 -17.62 -13.11
N ARG A 84 -8.32 -18.90 -12.96
CA ARG A 84 -8.15 -19.84 -14.09
C ARG A 84 -9.48 -20.44 -14.58
N SER A 85 -10.55 -20.30 -13.81
CA SER A 85 -11.87 -20.79 -14.20
C SER A 85 -12.49 -19.95 -15.31
N SER A 86 -13.27 -20.60 -16.17
CA SER A 86 -14.09 -19.93 -17.19
C SER A 86 -15.52 -19.66 -16.71
N HIS A 87 -15.87 -20.09 -15.50
CA HIS A 87 -17.20 -19.91 -14.94
C HIS A 87 -17.37 -18.48 -14.37
N PRO A 88 -18.47 -17.78 -14.69
CA PRO A 88 -18.69 -16.41 -14.22
C PRO A 88 -18.79 -16.33 -12.69
N GLU A 89 -19.30 -17.38 -12.04
CA GLU A 89 -19.41 -17.46 -10.57
C GLU A 89 -18.04 -17.50 -9.90
N ASP A 90 -17.10 -18.26 -10.45
CA ASP A 90 -15.73 -18.35 -9.94
C ASP A 90 -14.98 -17.03 -10.09
N LEU A 91 -15.14 -16.35 -11.24
CA LEU A 91 -14.58 -15.01 -11.45
C LEU A 91 -15.19 -13.98 -10.49
N GLN A 92 -16.49 -14.09 -10.19
CA GLN A 92 -17.13 -13.26 -9.18
C GLN A 92 -16.60 -13.55 -7.77
N ALA A 93 -16.37 -14.82 -7.44
CA ALA A 93 -15.74 -15.22 -6.19
C ALA A 93 -14.29 -14.70 -6.07
N ALA A 94 -13.51 -14.76 -7.16
CA ALA A 94 -12.17 -14.18 -7.22
C ALA A 94 -12.20 -12.67 -6.92
N ASN A 95 -13.14 -11.94 -7.53
CA ASN A 95 -13.30 -10.50 -7.30
C ASN A 95 -13.62 -10.19 -5.83
N ARG A 96 -14.53 -10.96 -5.20
CA ARG A 96 -14.84 -10.82 -3.77
C ARG A 96 -13.63 -11.10 -2.90
N LEU A 97 -12.87 -12.15 -3.20
CA LEU A 97 -11.65 -12.51 -2.48
C LEU A 97 -10.58 -11.41 -2.59
N ILE A 98 -10.35 -10.88 -3.79
CA ILE A 98 -9.42 -9.76 -4.03
C ILE A 98 -9.81 -8.54 -3.19
N GLN A 99 -11.09 -8.16 -3.21
CA GLN A 99 -11.59 -7.03 -2.42
C GLN A 99 -11.41 -7.26 -0.91
N SER A 100 -11.70 -8.47 -0.44
CA SER A 100 -11.52 -8.84 0.96
C SER A 100 -10.07 -8.73 1.40
N VAL A 101 -9.13 -9.27 0.63
CA VAL A 101 -7.69 -9.23 0.94
C VAL A 101 -7.17 -7.79 0.97
N ILE A 102 -7.59 -6.96 0.00
CA ILE A 102 -7.21 -5.54 -0.01
C ILE A 102 -7.74 -4.82 1.23
N LYS A 103 -8.99 -5.09 1.62
CA LYS A 103 -9.61 -4.46 2.79
C LYS A 103 -8.92 -4.89 4.09
N GLU A 104 -8.65 -6.18 4.24
CA GLU A 104 -7.92 -6.76 5.38
C GLU A 104 -6.54 -6.12 5.52
N GLU A 105 -5.80 -6.00 4.40
CA GLU A 105 -4.49 -5.35 4.40
C GLU A 105 -4.58 -3.85 4.74
N GLN A 106 -5.58 -3.13 4.24
CA GLN A 106 -5.79 -1.72 4.58
C GLN A 106 -6.08 -1.53 6.08
N GLU A 107 -6.92 -2.39 6.65
CA GLU A 107 -7.23 -2.38 8.10
C GLU A 107 -5.98 -2.69 8.93
N LYS A 108 -5.21 -3.73 8.54
CA LYS A 108 -3.94 -4.09 9.17
C LYS A 108 -2.92 -2.95 9.10
N SER A 109 -2.73 -2.37 7.91
CA SER A 109 -1.82 -1.25 7.68
C SER A 109 -2.22 -0.03 8.51
N ALA A 110 -3.51 0.28 8.59
CA ALA A 110 -4.01 1.37 9.42
C ALA A 110 -3.78 1.10 10.92
N GLN A 111 -3.93 -0.13 11.39
CA GLN A 111 -3.65 -0.52 12.77
C GLN A 111 -2.16 -0.37 13.09
N VAL A 112 -1.27 -0.88 12.24
CA VAL A 112 0.19 -0.71 12.38
C VAL A 112 0.56 0.77 12.39
N SER A 113 0.02 1.56 11.47
CA SER A 113 0.27 3.00 11.40
C SER A 113 -0.16 3.71 12.68
N ARG A 114 -1.33 3.40 13.24
CA ARG A 114 -1.79 3.93 14.53
C ARG A 114 -0.86 3.57 15.68
N ARG A 115 -0.40 2.31 15.74
CA ARG A 115 0.55 1.84 16.75
C ARG A 115 1.87 2.61 16.66
N VAL A 116 2.50 2.61 15.49
CA VAL A 116 3.79 3.28 15.26
C VAL A 116 3.71 4.77 15.57
N ASN A 117 2.64 5.45 15.12
CA ASN A 117 2.47 6.87 15.39
C ASN A 117 2.30 7.16 16.89
N THR A 118 1.51 6.35 17.59
CA THR A 118 1.31 6.51 19.04
C THR A 118 2.61 6.28 19.80
N ILE A 119 3.31 5.19 19.51
CA ILE A 119 4.58 4.86 20.18
C ILE A 119 5.59 5.98 19.92
N ARG A 120 5.71 6.43 18.67
CA ARG A 120 6.58 7.56 18.32
C ARG A 120 6.24 8.82 19.11
N GLU A 121 4.97 9.19 19.19
CA GLU A 121 4.53 10.37 19.95
C GLU A 121 4.88 10.25 21.43
N VAL A 122 4.67 9.09 22.03
CA VAL A 122 5.04 8.83 23.43
C VAL A 122 6.55 8.91 23.61
N SER A 123 7.33 8.28 22.74
CA SER A 123 8.80 8.33 22.80
C SER A 123 9.34 9.75 22.63
N GLU A 124 8.78 10.54 21.72
CA GLU A 124 9.16 11.95 21.52
C GLU A 124 8.83 12.80 22.76
N ASN A 125 7.64 12.62 23.34
CA ASN A 125 7.25 13.34 24.55
C ASN A 125 8.14 12.97 25.74
N VAL A 126 8.40 11.67 25.97
CA VAL A 126 9.26 11.18 27.05
C VAL A 126 10.69 11.72 26.90
N ARG A 127 11.26 11.65 25.70
CA ARG A 127 12.60 12.20 25.41
C ARG A 127 12.68 13.69 25.74
N CYS A 128 11.68 14.49 25.31
CA CYS A 128 11.67 15.92 25.58
C CYS A 128 11.53 16.22 27.09
N MET A 129 10.72 15.45 27.81
CA MET A 129 10.63 15.55 29.26
C MET A 129 11.97 15.21 29.94
N GLU A 130 12.66 14.16 29.50
CA GLU A 130 13.99 13.79 30.01
C GLU A 130 15.03 14.90 29.79
N GLU A 131 15.05 15.53 28.61
CA GLU A 131 15.93 16.66 28.28
C GLU A 131 15.67 17.88 29.19
N LEU A 132 14.40 18.22 29.42
CA LEU A 132 14.01 19.32 30.33
C LEU A 132 14.37 19.00 31.78
N LEU A 133 14.12 17.76 32.24
CA LEU A 133 14.47 17.33 33.59
C LEU A 133 15.98 17.32 33.82
N GLU A 134 16.78 16.89 32.83
CA GLU A 134 18.25 16.93 32.93
C GLU A 134 18.77 18.38 32.96
N THR A 135 18.11 19.29 32.24
CA THR A 135 18.42 20.73 32.28
C THR A 135 18.09 21.30 33.67
N SER A 136 16.95 20.93 34.25
CA SER A 136 16.54 21.34 35.60
C SER A 136 17.53 20.95 36.70
N ARG A 137 18.28 19.87 36.48
CA ARG A 137 19.30 19.38 37.42
C ARG A 137 20.55 20.25 37.43
N ARG A 138 20.80 20.98 36.35
CA ARG A 138 21.97 21.86 36.16
C ARG A 138 21.65 23.33 36.45
N GLN A 139 20.40 23.73 36.28
CA GLN A 139 19.92 25.11 36.43
C GLN A 139 18.42 25.12 36.78
N GLU A 140 17.95 26.16 37.48
CA GLU A 140 16.50 26.38 37.67
C GLU A 140 15.77 26.51 36.32
N LEU A 141 14.64 25.78 36.18
CA LEU A 141 13.82 25.83 34.97
C LEU A 141 13.16 27.21 34.81
N SER A 142 13.08 27.66 33.56
CA SER A 142 12.24 28.81 33.20
C SER A 142 10.76 28.49 33.44
N PRO A 143 9.92 29.48 33.78
CA PRO A 143 8.46 29.30 33.84
C PRO A 143 7.87 28.67 32.56
N ALA A 144 8.40 29.03 31.39
CA ALA A 144 7.97 28.47 30.11
C ALA A 144 8.34 26.97 29.97
N ASP A 145 9.50 26.57 30.48
CA ASP A 145 9.92 25.16 30.46
C ASP A 145 9.10 24.34 31.45
N GLN A 146 8.72 24.93 32.59
CA GLN A 146 7.83 24.30 33.57
C GLN A 146 6.42 24.08 33.01
N GLU A 147 5.86 25.06 32.30
CA GLU A 147 4.59 24.91 31.58
C GLU A 147 4.68 23.83 30.48
N THR A 148 5.79 23.81 29.73
CA THR A 148 6.04 22.81 28.70
C THR A 148 6.11 21.39 29.29
N LEU A 149 6.85 21.22 30.39
CA LEU A 149 6.97 19.95 31.11
C LEU A 149 5.60 19.47 31.64
N GLN A 150 4.79 20.38 32.17
CA GLN A 150 3.43 20.07 32.63
C GLN A 150 2.53 19.63 31.46
N ALA A 151 2.60 20.33 30.32
CA ALA A 151 1.84 19.98 29.13
C ALA A 151 2.23 18.61 28.57
N LEU A 152 3.52 18.30 28.50
CA LEU A 152 4.03 16.99 28.07
C LEU A 152 3.58 15.88 29.02
N SER A 153 3.64 16.10 30.33
CA SER A 153 3.16 15.14 31.34
C SER A 153 1.66 14.83 31.17
N GLN A 154 0.83 15.87 31.03
CA GLN A 154 -0.61 15.68 30.77
C GLN A 154 -0.89 14.97 29.44
N ARG A 155 -0.07 15.21 28.41
CA ARG A 155 -0.19 14.54 27.12
C ARG A 155 0.14 13.05 27.24
N CYS A 156 1.21 12.69 27.95
CA CYS A 156 1.57 11.29 28.23
C CYS A 156 0.46 10.56 29.00
N GLU A 157 -0.12 11.19 30.03
CA GLU A 157 -1.25 10.61 30.77
C GLU A 157 -2.47 10.36 29.88
N LYS A 158 -2.78 11.25 28.93
CA LYS A 158 -3.86 11.06 27.96
C LYS A 158 -3.58 9.93 26.95
N LEU A 159 -2.31 9.65 26.65
CA LEU A 159 -1.91 8.58 25.73
C LEU A 159 -1.91 7.21 26.42
N ARG A 160 -1.83 7.16 27.76
CA ARG A 160 -1.76 5.92 28.53
C ARG A 160 -2.92 4.94 28.26
N PRO A 161 -4.21 5.33 28.27
CA PRO A 161 -5.31 4.41 27.94
C PRO A 161 -5.24 3.91 26.50
N LEU A 162 -4.75 4.75 25.57
CA LEU A 162 -4.63 4.41 24.17
C LEU A 162 -3.53 3.36 23.96
N LEU A 163 -2.39 3.48 24.64
CA LEU A 163 -1.34 2.45 24.65
C LEU A 163 -1.86 1.10 25.17
N PHE A 164 -2.60 1.11 26.28
CA PHE A 164 -3.20 -0.12 26.81
C PHE A 164 -4.14 -0.78 25.81
N ARG A 165 -5.01 0.00 25.16
CA ARG A 165 -5.90 -0.51 24.12
C ARG A 165 -5.11 -1.09 22.93
N LEU A 166 -4.09 -0.39 22.45
CA LEU A 166 -3.26 -0.87 21.34
C LEU A 166 -2.52 -2.16 21.67
N ALA A 167 -2.04 -2.33 22.91
CA ALA A 167 -1.42 -3.56 23.38
C ALA A 167 -2.43 -4.73 23.44
N SER A 168 -3.64 -4.49 23.94
CA SER A 168 -4.71 -5.51 23.93
C SER A 168 -5.10 -5.93 22.51
N GLU A 169 -5.17 -4.97 21.57
CA GLU A 169 -5.45 -5.24 20.15
C GLU A 169 -4.28 -5.95 19.44
N ALA A 170 -3.08 -5.91 20.01
CA ALA A 170 -1.88 -6.57 19.49
C ALA A 170 -1.71 -8.02 19.97
N GLY A 171 -2.67 -8.57 20.73
CA GLY A 171 -2.62 -9.94 21.25
C GLY A 171 -2.44 -11.08 20.23
N ALA A 172 -2.56 -10.80 18.93
CA ALA A 172 -2.31 -11.77 17.84
C ALA A 172 -0.96 -11.56 17.12
N ASP A 173 -0.21 -10.52 17.48
CA ASP A 173 1.01 -10.05 16.82
C ASP A 173 2.13 -9.95 17.87
N GLU A 174 2.75 -11.09 18.18
CA GLU A 174 3.78 -11.24 19.23
C GLU A 174 4.97 -10.28 19.02
N GLU A 175 5.33 -10.00 17.77
CA GLU A 175 6.39 -9.03 17.42
C GLU A 175 6.01 -7.59 17.81
N ALA A 176 4.73 -7.23 17.72
CA ALA A 176 4.22 -5.92 18.14
C ALA A 176 4.13 -5.75 19.67
N LEU A 177 4.17 -6.86 20.43
CA LEU A 177 4.14 -6.85 21.89
C LEU A 177 5.53 -6.81 22.53
N GLY A 178 6.60 -6.99 21.74
CA GLY A 178 7.98 -6.96 22.22
C GLY A 178 8.31 -8.07 23.23
N LYS A 179 7.65 -9.23 23.10
CA LYS A 179 7.95 -10.44 23.88
C LYS A 179 8.95 -11.34 23.17
#